data_AF-A0AAN0ICD2-F1
#
_entry.id   AF-A0AAN0ICD2-F1
#
_cell.length_a   1.000
_cell.length_b   1.000
_cell.length_c   1.000
_cell.angle_alpha   90.00
_cell.angle_beta   90.00
_cell.angle_gamma   90.00
#
_symmetry.space_group_name_H-M   'P 1'
#
loop_
_entity.id
_entity.type
_entity.pdbx_description
1 polymer ?
#
loop_
_entity_poly.entity_id
_entity_poly.type
_entity_poly.pdbx_seq_one_letter_code
_entity_poly.pdbx_strand_id
1 'polypeptide(L)'
;MHFLAIFVLLATAALSTVTSSGESPSLVTEEKVNDTLVRLVYLQILRGRDGRDGVPGRDGVKGERGDKGEKGEKGDTGPVGATGPKCGGVVYTRWGRKSCPAGAELLYEGITGGEAYNSPGGGANYVCLHKDPQYLSSHTPPYSGFMYGTEYEWSNGIFTGRDQHNAPCAVCYTSTKSVKLMIPARTSCPSSWTMEYRGYLMAERDAHKRNAVYECVDENVESVDGSGASAHSAMLFFTLSTCVGLPCPPYVNRRPITCVVCTK
;
A
#
# COMPACT_ATOMS: atom_id res chain seq x y z
N MET A 1 79.15 -7.97 -4.84
CA MET A 1 78.59 -8.52 -6.10
C MET A 1 77.07 -8.30 -6.02
N HIS A 2 76.52 -7.15 -6.45
CA HIS A 2 76.06 -6.82 -7.83
C HIS A 2 75.03 -7.86 -8.35
N PHE A 3 73.78 -7.61 -8.79
CA PHE A 3 72.92 -6.47 -9.20
C PHE A 3 71.44 -6.87 -8.89
N LEU A 4 70.54 -6.01 -8.39
CA LEU A 4 69.57 -5.13 -9.08
C LEU A 4 68.67 -5.78 -10.16
N ALA A 5 67.35 -5.81 -9.94
CA ALA A 5 66.32 -5.41 -10.93
C ALA A 5 64.91 -5.34 -10.29
N ILE A 6 64.40 -4.12 -10.22
CA ILE A 6 63.03 -3.72 -9.91
C ILE A 6 62.24 -3.75 -11.23
N PHE A 7 61.00 -4.26 -11.23
CA PHE A 7 60.01 -3.89 -12.25
C PHE A 7 58.64 -3.64 -11.59
N VAL A 8 58.30 -2.36 -11.51
CA VAL A 8 56.99 -1.82 -11.18
C VAL A 8 56.22 -1.70 -12.50
N LEU A 9 55.05 -2.32 -12.61
CA LEU A 9 54.09 -2.00 -13.67
C LEU A 9 52.93 -1.19 -13.08
N LEU A 10 52.99 0.12 -13.30
CA LEU A 10 51.87 1.06 -13.17
C LEU A 10 51.12 1.08 -14.52
N ALA A 11 49.87 0.65 -14.54
CA ALA A 11 48.95 0.93 -15.65
C ALA A 11 47.95 1.99 -15.18
N THR A 12 48.06 3.17 -15.81
CA THR A 12 47.31 4.40 -15.54
C THR A 12 45.89 4.30 -16.08
N ALA A 13 44.91 4.62 -15.24
CA ALA A 13 43.52 4.82 -15.65
C ALA A 13 43.39 6.18 -16.35
N ALA A 14 42.99 6.18 -17.63
CA ALA A 14 42.64 7.39 -18.35
C ALA A 14 41.17 7.75 -18.06
N LEU A 15 40.94 8.86 -17.36
CA LEU A 15 39.65 9.55 -17.31
C LEU A 15 39.47 10.34 -18.61
N SER A 16 38.44 10.02 -19.38
CA SER A 16 38.00 10.84 -20.51
C SER A 16 36.75 11.63 -20.12
N THR A 17 36.90 12.95 -20.18
CA THR A 17 35.89 13.99 -19.95
C THR A 17 34.80 13.96 -21.02
N VAL A 18 33.52 14.08 -20.61
CA VAL A 18 32.38 14.27 -21.51
C VAL A 18 32.20 15.77 -21.80
N THR A 19 32.27 16.16 -23.07
CA THR A 19 31.89 17.49 -23.57
C THR A 19 30.62 17.42 -24.41
N SER A 20 29.79 18.45 -24.27
CA SER A 20 28.45 18.65 -24.83
C SER A 20 28.45 19.22 -26.27
N SER A 21 27.54 18.73 -27.12
CA SER A 21 26.85 19.40 -28.26
C SER A 21 25.88 18.36 -28.86
N GLY A 22 24.59 18.55 -29.16
CA GLY A 22 23.88 19.70 -29.73
C GLY A 22 23.35 19.32 -31.13
N GLU A 23 22.07 18.91 -31.22
CA GLU A 23 21.11 19.13 -32.34
C GLU A 23 20.64 17.96 -33.29
N SER A 24 19.36 17.59 -33.09
CA SER A 24 18.22 17.27 -34.01
C SER A 24 18.04 15.95 -34.81
N PRO A 25 16.75 15.51 -35.02
CA PRO A 25 16.39 14.11 -35.28
C PRO A 25 15.86 13.82 -36.69
N SER A 26 16.05 12.58 -37.17
CA SER A 26 15.46 12.07 -38.42
C SER A 26 14.33 11.04 -38.17
N LEU A 27 13.30 11.24 -38.99
CA LEU A 27 12.04 10.54 -39.25
C LEU A 27 11.92 9.04 -38.85
N VAL A 28 10.91 8.72 -38.04
CA VAL A 28 10.44 7.36 -37.76
C VAL A 28 9.44 6.94 -38.84
N THR A 29 9.73 5.85 -39.55
CA THR A 29 8.78 5.13 -40.41
C THR A 29 7.82 4.30 -39.56
N GLU A 30 6.54 4.41 -39.88
CA GLU A 30 5.41 3.68 -39.27
C GLU A 30 5.62 2.16 -39.25
N GLU A 31 5.86 1.60 -38.06
CA GLU A 31 5.23 0.33 -37.67
C GLU A 31 5.16 0.23 -36.13
N LYS A 32 3.95 0.44 -35.60
CA LYS A 32 3.44 0.08 -34.25
C LYS A 32 4.30 0.47 -33.04
N VAL A 33 3.74 1.37 -32.20
CA VAL A 33 3.54 1.29 -30.72
C VAL A 33 3.36 2.73 -30.19
N ASN A 34 2.17 3.12 -29.73
CA ASN A 34 1.55 2.93 -28.40
C ASN A 34 1.97 3.98 -27.33
N ASP A 35 0.93 4.47 -26.63
CA ASP A 35 0.82 5.31 -25.42
C ASP A 35 1.45 6.72 -25.34
N THR A 36 2.48 7.07 -26.10
CA THR A 36 3.08 8.44 -26.00
C THR A 36 2.42 9.49 -26.92
N LEU A 37 1.78 9.07 -28.01
CA LEU A 37 1.02 9.94 -28.93
C LEU A 37 -0.16 10.65 -28.23
N VAL A 38 -0.70 10.03 -27.18
CA VAL A 38 -1.76 10.60 -26.32
C VAL A 38 -1.25 11.84 -25.54
N ARG A 39 0.04 11.88 -25.20
CA ARG A 39 0.63 13.00 -24.42
C ARG A 39 0.91 14.25 -25.26
N LEU A 40 1.04 14.14 -26.57
CA LEU A 40 1.33 15.27 -27.47
C LEU A 40 0.08 16.04 -27.92
N VAL A 41 -1.09 15.40 -27.99
CA VAL A 41 -2.36 16.10 -28.26
C VAL A 41 -2.72 17.04 -27.10
N TYR A 42 -2.36 16.67 -25.86
CA TYR A 42 -2.78 17.41 -24.67
C TYR A 42 -2.00 18.71 -24.41
N LEU A 43 -0.81 18.90 -25.01
CA LEU A 43 0.06 20.04 -24.71
C LEU A 43 0.06 21.16 -25.78
N GLN A 44 -0.66 21.00 -26.90
CA GLN A 44 -0.73 22.03 -27.95
C GLN A 44 -1.78 23.14 -27.75
N ILE A 45 -2.67 23.07 -26.76
CA ILE A 45 -3.73 24.09 -26.58
C ILE A 45 -3.24 25.31 -25.76
N LEU A 46 -2.09 25.26 -25.09
CA LEU A 46 -1.52 26.40 -24.34
C LEU A 46 -0.60 27.31 -25.19
N ARG A 47 -0.88 27.49 -26.48
CA ARG A 47 -0.11 28.43 -27.30
C ARG A 47 -0.62 29.86 -27.10
N GLY A 48 0.13 30.65 -26.33
CA GLY A 48 0.06 32.11 -26.32
C GLY A 48 0.38 32.66 -27.72
N ARG A 49 -0.33 33.73 -28.12
CA ARG A 49 -0.25 34.36 -29.44
C ARG A 49 0.87 35.40 -29.48
N ASP A 50 1.67 35.38 -30.54
CA ASP A 50 2.54 36.52 -30.88
C ASP A 50 1.75 37.67 -31.52
N GLY A 51 2.29 38.88 -31.35
CA GLY A 51 1.65 40.15 -31.64
C GLY A 51 1.82 40.67 -33.08
N ARG A 52 0.82 41.50 -33.40
CA ARG A 52 0.63 42.59 -34.40
C ARG A 52 1.65 42.78 -35.53
N ASP A 53 1.09 42.97 -36.72
CA ASP A 53 1.11 44.22 -37.51
C ASP A 53 -0.10 44.20 -38.48
N GLY A 54 -0.67 45.27 -39.01
CA GLY A 54 -0.47 46.71 -38.90
C GLY A 54 -1.79 47.42 -39.25
N VAL A 55 -1.87 48.75 -39.13
CA VAL A 55 -3.11 49.56 -39.12
C VAL A 55 -3.75 49.69 -40.52
N PRO A 56 -5.00 49.22 -40.74
CA PRO A 56 -5.76 49.56 -41.94
C PRO A 56 -6.63 50.82 -41.72
N GLY A 57 -6.92 51.52 -42.82
CA GLY A 57 -7.28 52.94 -42.89
C GLY A 57 -8.60 53.41 -42.28
N ARG A 58 -8.74 54.74 -42.22
CA ARG A 58 -9.82 55.51 -41.57
C ARG A 58 -11.22 55.16 -42.12
N ASP A 59 -12.19 55.11 -41.20
CA ASP A 59 -13.57 54.69 -41.43
C ASP A 59 -14.36 55.59 -42.40
N GLY A 60 -15.25 54.96 -43.17
CA GLY A 60 -16.44 55.63 -43.70
C GLY A 60 -17.56 55.55 -42.67
N VAL A 61 -18.27 56.67 -42.44
CA VAL A 61 -19.40 56.74 -41.48
C VAL A 61 -20.52 55.80 -41.90
N LYS A 62 -20.76 54.75 -41.12
CA LYS A 62 -21.86 53.80 -41.32
C LYS A 62 -22.83 53.91 -40.15
N GLY A 63 -24.11 54.13 -40.48
CA GLY A 63 -25.17 54.51 -39.56
C GLY A 63 -25.38 53.56 -38.36
N GLU A 64 -25.98 54.11 -37.31
CA GLU A 64 -26.22 53.43 -36.04
C GLU A 64 -26.90 52.08 -36.24
N ARG A 65 -26.23 51.03 -35.76
CA ARG A 65 -26.77 49.67 -35.73
C ARG A 65 -27.65 49.55 -34.50
N GLY A 66 -28.93 49.23 -34.69
CA GLY A 66 -29.86 49.00 -33.59
C GLY A 66 -29.34 47.98 -32.58
N ASP A 67 -29.73 48.17 -31.32
CA ASP A 67 -29.24 47.42 -30.16
C ASP A 67 -29.33 45.91 -30.38
N LYS A 68 -28.25 45.21 -30.04
CA LYS A 68 -28.20 43.75 -30.07
C LYS A 68 -29.10 43.22 -28.97
N GLY A 69 -30.15 42.49 -29.34
CA GLY A 69 -31.04 41.83 -28.38
C GLY A 69 -30.27 40.99 -27.35
N GLU A 70 -30.76 40.99 -26.11
CA GLU A 70 -30.13 40.32 -24.98
C GLU A 70 -29.88 38.85 -25.27
N LYS A 71 -28.71 38.35 -24.85
CA LYS A 71 -28.35 36.94 -24.99
C LYS A 71 -29.29 36.14 -24.07
N GLY A 72 -30.12 35.27 -24.64
CA GLY A 72 -31.04 34.42 -23.89
C GLY A 72 -30.35 33.67 -22.75
N GLU A 73 -31.07 33.49 -21.64
CA GLU A 73 -30.57 32.85 -20.43
C GLU A 73 -30.01 31.45 -20.72
N LYS A 74 -28.92 31.10 -20.04
CA LYS A 74 -28.31 29.77 -20.15
C LYS A 74 -29.33 28.75 -19.65
N GLY A 75 -29.76 27.83 -20.53
CA GLY A 75 -30.70 26.77 -20.17
C GLY A 75 -30.25 25.97 -18.95
N ASP A 76 -31.22 25.51 -18.17
CA ASP A 76 -30.99 24.78 -16.91
C ASP A 76 -30.04 23.60 -17.08
N THR A 77 -29.24 23.34 -16.04
CA THR A 77 -28.37 22.16 -16.02
C THR A 77 -29.26 20.92 -16.04
N GLY A 78 -29.03 20.04 -17.02
CA GLY A 78 -29.78 18.79 -17.14
C GLY A 78 -29.70 17.93 -15.85
N PRO A 79 -30.66 17.03 -15.64
CA PRO A 79 -30.69 16.18 -14.45
C PRO A 79 -29.39 15.38 -14.32
N VAL A 80 -28.90 15.27 -13.09
CA VAL A 80 -27.73 14.44 -12.76
C VAL A 80 -27.99 13.01 -13.26
N GLY A 81 -27.06 12.46 -14.05
CA GLY A 81 -27.15 11.09 -14.54
C GLY A 81 -27.28 10.09 -13.39
N ALA A 82 -27.99 8.98 -13.63
CA ALA A 82 -28.17 7.93 -12.64
C ALA A 82 -26.81 7.47 -12.08
N THR A 83 -26.72 7.33 -10.76
CA THR A 83 -25.52 6.79 -10.10
C THR A 83 -25.24 5.40 -10.68
N GLY A 84 -24.02 5.20 -11.20
CA GLY A 84 -23.61 3.89 -11.73
C GLY A 84 -23.71 2.78 -10.67
N PRO A 85 -23.78 1.51 -11.09
CA PRO A 85 -23.82 0.39 -10.15
C PRO A 85 -22.62 0.47 -9.19
N LYS A 86 -22.84 0.27 -7.89
CA LYS A 86 -21.77 0.20 -6.90
C LYS A 86 -20.92 -1.05 -7.18
N CYS A 87 -19.92 -0.93 -8.04
CA CYS A 87 -18.99 -2.01 -8.40
C CYS A 87 -17.73 -2.03 -7.53
N GLY A 88 -17.78 -1.45 -6.33
CA GLY A 88 -16.65 -1.41 -5.41
C GLY A 88 -16.79 -2.51 -4.37
N GLY A 89 -16.07 -3.61 -4.56
CA GLY A 89 -15.90 -4.63 -3.53
C GLY A 89 -14.46 -4.61 -3.01
N VAL A 90 -14.26 -4.70 -1.69
CA VAL A 90 -12.93 -4.84 -1.10
C VAL A 90 -12.88 -6.01 -0.14
N VAL A 91 -11.75 -6.73 -0.20
CA VAL A 91 -11.42 -7.83 0.70
C VAL A 91 -10.38 -7.37 1.71
N TYR A 92 -10.55 -7.76 2.97
CA TYR A 92 -9.56 -7.52 4.01
C TYR A 92 -9.51 -8.66 5.02
N THR A 93 -8.33 -8.91 5.59
CA THR A 93 -8.16 -9.82 6.71
C THR A 93 -8.38 -9.09 8.03
N ARG A 94 -9.17 -9.69 8.91
CA ARG A 94 -9.33 -9.33 10.31
C ARG A 94 -8.52 -10.31 11.15
N TRP A 95 -7.38 -9.84 11.66
CA TRP A 95 -6.47 -10.67 12.44
C TRP A 95 -6.93 -10.79 13.89
N GLY A 96 -6.90 -12.01 14.41
CA GLY A 96 -7.28 -12.35 15.76
C GLY A 96 -8.76 -12.52 16.03
N ARG A 97 -9.58 -12.62 14.99
CA ARG A 97 -11.02 -12.91 15.08
C ARG A 97 -11.40 -14.00 14.11
N LYS A 98 -12.43 -14.77 14.46
CA LYS A 98 -13.02 -15.83 13.65
C LYS A 98 -14.17 -15.32 12.76
N SER A 99 -14.61 -14.07 12.96
CA SER A 99 -15.80 -13.48 12.32
C SER A 99 -15.55 -12.07 11.78
N CYS A 100 -16.35 -11.64 10.81
CA CYS A 100 -16.33 -10.29 10.26
C CYS A 100 -17.20 -9.31 11.07
N PRO A 101 -16.91 -8.00 11.04
CA PRO A 101 -17.77 -6.99 11.65
C PRO A 101 -19.11 -6.89 10.91
N ALA A 102 -20.10 -6.28 11.58
CA ALA A 102 -21.43 -6.10 11.01
C ALA A 102 -21.36 -5.30 9.70
N GLY A 103 -22.00 -5.81 8.64
CA GLY A 103 -21.98 -5.20 7.31
C GLY A 103 -20.88 -5.70 6.37
N ALA A 104 -19.99 -6.57 6.86
CA ALA A 104 -19.05 -7.32 6.03
C ALA A 104 -19.42 -8.82 6.01
N GLU A 105 -19.32 -9.42 4.83
CA GLU A 105 -19.50 -10.85 4.61
C GLU A 105 -18.24 -11.61 5.00
N LEU A 106 -18.40 -12.72 5.72
CA LEU A 106 -17.30 -13.66 5.97
C LEU A 106 -17.10 -14.53 4.74
N LEU A 107 -15.95 -14.38 4.06
CA LEU A 107 -15.57 -15.29 2.98
C LEU A 107 -15.09 -16.63 3.55
N TYR A 108 -14.16 -16.58 4.50
CA TYR A 108 -13.73 -17.75 5.25
C TYR A 108 -13.06 -17.37 6.57
N GLU A 109 -13.10 -18.32 7.49
CA GLU A 109 -12.33 -18.32 8.73
C GLU A 109 -11.06 -19.16 8.55
N GLY A 110 -9.97 -18.74 9.18
CA GLY A 110 -8.68 -19.38 9.08
C GLY A 110 -7.84 -19.35 10.34
N ILE A 111 -6.62 -19.85 10.19
CA ILE A 111 -5.54 -19.81 11.17
C ILE A 111 -4.47 -18.88 10.63
N THR A 112 -3.98 -17.96 11.45
CA THR A 112 -2.89 -17.06 11.06
C THR A 112 -1.61 -17.88 10.92
N GLY A 113 -1.07 -17.91 9.71
CA GLY A 113 0.15 -18.60 9.33
C GLY A 113 1.32 -17.64 9.16
N GLY A 114 2.51 -18.07 9.56
CA GLY A 114 3.74 -17.34 9.36
C GLY A 114 4.97 -18.25 9.38
N GLU A 115 6.14 -17.65 9.29
CA GLU A 115 7.43 -18.35 9.40
C GLU A 115 7.91 -18.35 10.86
N ALA A 116 8.63 -19.40 11.28
CA ALA A 116 9.11 -19.51 12.66
C ALA A 116 10.15 -18.43 13.00
N TYR A 117 10.14 -17.95 14.24
CA TYR A 117 10.98 -16.84 14.71
C TYR A 117 12.50 -17.08 14.56
N ASN A 118 12.94 -18.34 14.52
CA ASN A 118 14.33 -18.75 14.41
C ASN A 118 14.75 -19.20 13.00
N SER A 119 13.82 -19.21 12.04
CA SER A 119 14.11 -19.56 10.66
C SER A 119 14.91 -18.43 9.97
N PRO A 120 16.03 -18.74 9.28
CA PRO A 120 16.84 -17.74 8.60
C PRO A 120 16.25 -17.26 7.25
N GLY A 121 15.17 -17.88 6.78
CA GLY A 121 14.51 -17.57 5.51
C GLY A 121 13.05 -18.04 5.53
N GLY A 122 12.34 -17.85 4.41
CA GLY A 122 10.92 -18.16 4.29
C GLY A 122 10.06 -16.91 4.05
N GLY A 123 8.78 -16.99 4.40
CA GLY A 123 7.82 -15.90 4.22
C GLY A 123 7.89 -14.83 5.32
N ALA A 124 8.00 -13.56 4.92
CA ALA A 124 8.02 -12.43 5.87
C ALA A 124 6.62 -11.97 6.30
N ASN A 125 5.60 -12.19 5.47
CA ASN A 125 4.23 -11.82 5.76
C ASN A 125 3.48 -12.89 6.55
N TYR A 126 2.42 -12.47 7.25
CA TYR A 126 1.42 -13.40 7.76
C TYR A 126 0.38 -13.70 6.67
N VAL A 127 -0.22 -14.89 6.72
CA VAL A 127 -1.24 -15.34 5.76
C VAL A 127 -2.42 -15.93 6.53
N CYS A 128 -3.65 -15.74 6.05
CA CYS A 128 -4.81 -16.39 6.65
C CYS A 128 -5.02 -17.75 5.96
N LEU A 129 -4.66 -18.84 6.64
CA LEU A 129 -4.78 -20.19 6.10
C LEU A 129 -6.20 -20.72 6.30
N HIS A 130 -6.79 -21.30 5.25
CA HIS A 130 -8.11 -21.94 5.37
C HIS A 130 -8.05 -23.12 6.37
N LYS A 131 -9.12 -23.30 7.17
CA LYS A 131 -9.19 -24.41 8.16
C LYS A 131 -9.32 -25.80 7.54
N ASP A 132 -9.81 -25.86 6.31
CA ASP A 132 -9.94 -27.08 5.52
C ASP A 132 -9.01 -26.99 4.29
N PRO A 133 -7.74 -27.43 4.41
CA PRO A 133 -6.76 -27.33 3.34
C PRO A 133 -7.00 -28.36 2.23
N GLN A 134 -6.83 -27.93 0.98
CA GLN A 134 -6.89 -28.82 -0.19
C GLN A 134 -5.49 -28.98 -0.79
N TYR A 135 -5.10 -30.22 -1.07
CA TYR A 135 -3.77 -30.56 -1.60
C TYR A 135 -3.88 -31.08 -3.03
N LEU A 136 -3.04 -30.54 -3.92
CA LEU A 136 -2.95 -31.02 -5.31
C LEU A 136 -2.08 -32.29 -5.44
N SER A 137 -1.19 -32.54 -4.49
CA SER A 137 -0.25 -33.67 -4.50
C SER A 137 0.11 -34.09 -3.09
N SER A 138 0.38 -35.39 -2.89
CA SER A 138 0.96 -35.95 -1.67
C SER A 138 2.49 -36.01 -1.71
N HIS A 139 3.12 -35.72 -2.84
CA HIS A 139 4.58 -35.73 -2.97
C HIS A 139 5.20 -34.53 -2.26
N THR A 140 6.16 -34.79 -1.37
CA THR A 140 6.88 -33.75 -0.62
C THR A 140 8.23 -33.45 -1.28
N PRO A 141 8.48 -32.20 -1.75
CA PRO A 141 9.78 -31.81 -2.28
C PRO A 141 10.90 -31.91 -1.24
N PRO A 142 12.15 -32.21 -1.63
CA PRO A 142 13.28 -32.35 -0.70
C PRO A 142 13.78 -31.03 -0.11
N TYR A 143 13.39 -29.88 -0.69
CA TYR A 143 13.70 -28.54 -0.18
C TYR A 143 12.40 -27.73 -0.05
N SER A 144 12.18 -27.08 1.09
CA SER A 144 10.92 -26.40 1.39
C SER A 144 11.11 -25.20 2.32
N GLY A 145 10.20 -24.23 2.23
CA GLY A 145 9.88 -23.34 3.35
C GLY A 145 8.79 -23.98 4.21
N PHE A 146 8.66 -23.54 5.46
CA PHE A 146 7.64 -24.04 6.36
C PHE A 146 6.59 -22.96 6.65
N MET A 147 5.40 -23.41 7.03
CA MET A 147 4.31 -22.55 7.43
C MET A 147 3.90 -23.00 8.83
N TYR A 148 3.93 -22.09 9.78
CA TYR A 148 3.63 -22.33 11.19
C TYR A 148 2.39 -21.56 11.60
N GLY A 149 1.68 -22.07 12.61
CA GLY A 149 0.69 -21.25 13.33
C GLY A 149 1.37 -20.02 13.95
N THR A 150 0.58 -18.96 14.16
CA THR A 150 1.08 -17.71 14.73
C THR A 150 0.55 -17.52 16.14
N GLU A 151 1.43 -17.48 17.12
CA GLU A 151 1.06 -17.32 18.54
C GLU A 151 0.99 -15.86 18.97
N TYR A 152 0.01 -15.56 19.83
CA TYR A 152 0.10 -14.37 20.66
C TYR A 152 1.16 -14.60 21.71
N GLU A 153 2.24 -13.84 21.60
CA GLU A 153 3.34 -13.95 22.54
C GLU A 153 3.29 -12.86 23.61
N TRP A 154 3.94 -13.18 24.73
CA TRP A 154 4.13 -12.37 25.93
C TRP A 154 2.95 -12.32 26.92
N SER A 155 3.25 -12.47 28.22
CA SER A 155 2.37 -12.15 29.37
C SER A 155 1.98 -10.66 29.33
N ASN A 156 0.91 -10.38 28.60
CA ASN A 156 0.70 -9.08 27.98
C ASN A 156 -0.25 -8.17 28.74
N GLY A 157 -1.00 -8.66 29.73
CA GLY A 157 -1.96 -7.86 30.52
C GLY A 157 -3.09 -7.20 29.70
N ILE A 158 -3.02 -7.26 28.37
CA ILE A 158 -3.96 -6.74 27.38
C ILE A 158 -4.80 -7.91 26.85
N PHE A 159 -4.15 -8.95 26.31
CA PHE A 159 -4.82 -10.16 25.82
C PHE A 159 -4.88 -11.25 26.90
N THR A 160 -5.61 -10.95 27.97
CA THR A 160 -5.68 -11.81 29.17
C THR A 160 -6.12 -13.24 28.82
N GLY A 161 -5.31 -14.23 29.20
CA GLY A 161 -5.60 -15.66 28.97
C GLY A 161 -5.52 -16.10 27.51
N ARG A 162 -4.73 -15.41 26.68
CA ARG A 162 -4.50 -15.74 25.27
C ARG A 162 -3.03 -15.94 24.92
N ASP A 163 -2.14 -15.77 25.89
CA ASP A 163 -0.71 -16.07 25.75
C ASP A 163 -0.50 -17.49 25.22
N GLN A 164 0.43 -17.65 24.28
CA GLN A 164 0.80 -18.92 23.63
C GLN A 164 -0.36 -19.61 22.90
N HIS A 165 -1.43 -18.89 22.57
CA HIS A 165 -2.49 -19.42 21.72
C HIS A 165 -2.30 -18.93 20.28
N ASN A 166 -2.60 -19.81 19.33
CA ASN A 166 -2.61 -19.45 17.92
C ASN A 166 -3.72 -18.43 17.61
N ALA A 167 -3.36 -17.41 16.86
CA ALA A 167 -4.24 -16.35 16.40
C ALA A 167 -5.13 -16.83 15.24
N PRO A 168 -6.46 -16.80 15.37
CA PRO A 168 -7.35 -17.01 14.24
C PRO A 168 -7.34 -15.80 13.30
N CYS A 169 -7.92 -15.96 12.13
CA CYS A 169 -8.15 -14.88 11.19
C CYS A 169 -9.47 -15.05 10.47
N ALA A 170 -10.06 -13.95 10.03
CA ALA A 170 -11.26 -13.93 9.21
C ALA A 170 -11.00 -13.09 7.96
N VAL A 171 -11.29 -13.64 6.79
CA VAL A 171 -11.23 -12.88 5.53
C VAL A 171 -12.62 -12.36 5.22
N CYS A 172 -12.72 -11.04 5.19
CA CYS A 172 -13.97 -10.29 5.09
C CYS A 172 -14.09 -9.60 3.75
N TYR A 173 -15.31 -9.56 3.23
CA TYR A 173 -15.65 -8.88 2.00
C TYR A 173 -16.76 -7.86 2.25
N THR A 174 -16.65 -6.71 1.60
CA THR A 174 -17.72 -5.71 1.59
C THR A 174 -17.95 -5.22 0.18
N SER A 175 -19.18 -5.40 -0.30
CA SER A 175 -19.60 -5.14 -1.68
C SER A 175 -19.94 -3.67 -1.97
N THR A 176 -19.92 -2.82 -0.95
CA THR A 176 -20.30 -1.41 -1.05
C THR A 176 -19.13 -0.45 -0.88
N LYS A 177 -17.91 -0.98 -0.81
CA LYS A 177 -16.67 -0.28 -0.48
C LYS A 177 -15.59 -0.64 -1.49
N SER A 178 -14.85 0.35 -1.95
CA SER A 178 -13.85 0.20 -3.01
C SER A 178 -12.42 0.09 -2.48
N VAL A 179 -12.15 0.52 -1.24
CA VAL A 179 -10.79 0.57 -0.69
C VAL A 179 -10.71 0.16 0.77
N LYS A 180 -9.56 -0.39 1.16
CA LYS A 180 -9.17 -0.72 2.54
C LYS A 180 -7.97 0.15 2.93
N LEU A 181 -7.96 0.65 4.17
CA LEU A 181 -6.85 1.37 4.77
C LEU A 181 -6.61 0.90 6.20
N MET A 182 -5.36 0.54 6.52
CA MET A 182 -4.91 0.39 7.91
C MET A 182 -4.20 1.66 8.35
N ILE A 183 -4.58 2.21 9.50
CA ILE A 183 -3.97 3.43 10.06
C ILE A 183 -3.32 3.08 11.41
N PRO A 184 -1.98 2.99 11.46
CA PRO A 184 -1.24 2.87 12.72
C PRO A 184 -1.41 4.10 13.63
N ALA A 185 -1.19 3.91 14.92
CA ALA A 185 -1.27 4.94 15.97
C ALA A 185 -2.63 5.67 16.06
N ARG A 186 -3.70 5.03 15.58
CA ARG A 186 -5.09 5.56 15.61
C ARG A 186 -6.06 4.46 16.05
N THR A 187 -7.19 4.89 16.60
CA THR A 187 -8.31 4.02 16.97
C THR A 187 -9.62 4.44 16.30
N SER A 188 -9.53 5.41 15.37
CA SER A 188 -10.67 6.01 14.66
C SER A 188 -10.32 6.26 13.20
N CYS A 189 -11.30 6.00 12.34
CA CYS A 189 -11.19 6.25 10.91
C CYS A 189 -11.34 7.74 10.57
N PRO A 190 -10.84 8.19 9.40
CA PRO A 190 -11.12 9.53 8.90
C PRO A 190 -12.63 9.74 8.71
N SER A 191 -13.05 11.01 8.68
CA SER A 191 -14.42 11.37 8.31
C SER A 191 -14.83 10.67 7.00
N SER A 192 -16.09 10.21 6.92
CA SER A 192 -16.68 9.44 5.80
C SER A 192 -16.18 8.00 5.59
N TRP A 193 -15.17 7.54 6.34
CA TRP A 193 -14.74 6.14 6.29
C TRP A 193 -15.51 5.29 7.30
N THR A 194 -15.72 4.02 6.95
CA THR A 194 -16.32 3.03 7.84
C THR A 194 -15.21 2.33 8.61
N MET A 195 -15.35 2.25 9.93
CA MET A 195 -14.47 1.42 10.75
C MET A 195 -14.90 -0.03 10.64
N GLU A 196 -13.98 -0.90 10.24
CA GLU A 196 -14.19 -2.35 10.26
C GLU A 196 -13.81 -2.91 11.63
N TYR A 197 -12.62 -2.59 12.10
CA TYR A 197 -12.16 -2.94 13.45
C TYR A 197 -10.97 -2.08 13.88
N ARG A 198 -10.61 -2.18 15.15
CA ARG A 198 -9.42 -1.56 15.72
C ARG A 198 -8.73 -2.53 16.68
N GLY A 199 -7.48 -2.23 16.98
CA GLY A 199 -6.75 -2.92 18.04
C GLY A 199 -5.31 -2.47 18.12
N TYR A 200 -4.39 -3.42 18.11
CA TYR A 200 -2.97 -3.17 18.33
C TYR A 200 -2.14 -3.53 17.11
N LEU A 201 -1.17 -2.67 16.81
CA LEU A 201 -0.16 -2.94 15.81
C LEU A 201 0.82 -3.96 16.39
N MET A 202 0.94 -5.09 15.72
CA MET A 202 1.76 -6.21 16.16
C MET A 202 2.66 -6.70 15.03
N ALA A 203 3.80 -7.25 15.41
CA ALA A 203 4.81 -7.80 14.52
C ALA A 203 5.70 -8.78 15.29
N GLU A 204 6.76 -9.27 14.65
CA GLU A 204 7.80 -10.05 15.32
C GLU A 204 8.60 -9.20 16.33
N ARG A 205 9.20 -9.86 17.32
CA ARG A 205 10.07 -9.24 18.32
C ARG A 205 11.36 -8.72 17.70
N ASP A 206 11.76 -7.52 18.11
CA ASP A 206 12.99 -6.82 17.67
C ASP A 206 14.29 -7.61 17.91
N ALA A 207 14.34 -8.44 18.94
CA ALA A 207 15.48 -9.28 19.26
C ALA A 207 15.58 -10.56 18.40
N HIS A 208 14.55 -10.91 17.64
CA HIS A 208 14.56 -12.08 16.77
C HIS A 208 15.09 -11.72 15.38
N LYS A 209 15.86 -12.62 14.77
CA LYS A 209 16.49 -12.40 13.45
C LYS A 209 15.49 -12.70 12.32
N ARG A 210 14.29 -12.11 12.38
CA ARG A 210 13.20 -12.37 11.45
C ARG A 210 12.47 -11.08 11.12
N ASN A 211 12.29 -10.82 9.83
CA ASN A 211 11.53 -9.67 9.35
C ASN A 211 10.04 -10.03 9.26
N ALA A 212 9.20 -9.17 9.82
CA ALA A 212 7.75 -9.28 9.81
C ALA A 212 7.12 -8.04 9.19
N VAL A 213 5.94 -8.22 8.59
CA VAL A 213 5.04 -7.10 8.34
C VAL A 213 4.33 -6.69 9.62
N TYR A 214 4.01 -5.40 9.76
CA TYR A 214 3.17 -4.92 10.85
C TYR A 214 1.70 -5.16 10.52
N GLU A 215 1.01 -5.91 11.36
CA GLU A 215 -0.41 -6.21 11.21
C GLU A 215 -1.23 -5.54 12.31
N CYS A 216 -2.47 -5.17 11.96
CA CYS A 216 -3.45 -4.71 12.93
C CYS A 216 -4.22 -5.91 13.49
N VAL A 217 -4.00 -6.23 14.75
CA VAL A 217 -4.69 -7.33 15.45
C VAL A 217 -5.84 -6.73 16.26
N ASP A 218 -7.04 -7.32 16.13
CA ASP A 218 -8.26 -6.84 16.80
C ASP A 218 -8.08 -6.77 18.33
N GLU A 219 -8.66 -5.76 18.98
CA GLU A 219 -8.54 -5.63 20.45
C GLU A 219 -9.27 -6.75 21.21
N ASN A 220 -10.28 -7.38 20.61
CA ASN A 220 -11.09 -8.42 21.23
C ASN A 220 -10.70 -9.81 20.72
N VAL A 221 -9.43 -10.18 20.90
CA VAL A 221 -8.86 -11.39 20.32
C VAL A 221 -9.57 -12.69 20.76
N GLU A 222 -9.74 -13.57 19.79
CA GLU A 222 -10.11 -14.97 19.96
C GLU A 222 -8.86 -15.85 19.77
N SER A 223 -8.93 -17.12 20.16
CA SER A 223 -7.83 -18.08 20.01
C SER A 223 -8.31 -19.31 19.25
N VAL A 224 -7.38 -20.00 18.58
CA VAL A 224 -7.65 -21.34 18.03
C VAL A 224 -7.75 -22.33 19.19
N ASP A 225 -8.80 -23.15 19.19
CA ASP A 225 -9.09 -24.05 20.30
C ASP A 225 -8.00 -25.13 20.43
N GLY A 226 -7.56 -25.43 21.65
CA GLY A 226 -6.52 -26.43 21.90
C GLY A 226 -5.09 -26.01 21.54
N SER A 227 -4.86 -24.74 21.16
CA SER A 227 -3.53 -24.25 20.74
C SER A 227 -2.65 -23.67 21.85
N GLY A 228 -3.08 -23.70 23.11
CA GLY A 228 -2.40 -23.00 24.23
C GLY A 228 -1.11 -23.62 24.75
N ALA A 229 -0.43 -24.45 23.95
CA ALA A 229 0.88 -25.00 24.28
C ALA A 229 1.92 -24.25 23.45
N SER A 230 2.91 -23.64 24.10
CA SER A 230 3.98 -22.91 23.41
C SER A 230 4.59 -23.76 22.29
N ALA A 231 4.42 -23.29 21.06
CA ALA A 231 5.09 -23.77 19.88
C ALA A 231 6.12 -22.73 19.45
N HIS A 232 7.34 -23.17 19.19
CA HIS A 232 8.42 -22.37 18.60
C HIS A 232 8.11 -21.98 17.15
N SER A 233 7.06 -21.19 16.97
CA SER A 233 6.31 -20.99 15.74
C SER A 233 6.46 -19.54 15.25
N ALA A 234 5.54 -19.08 14.41
CA ALA A 234 5.46 -17.66 14.08
C ALA A 234 4.87 -16.91 15.29
N MET A 235 5.30 -15.68 15.55
CA MET A 235 4.90 -14.97 16.77
C MET A 235 4.36 -13.58 16.45
N LEU A 236 3.43 -13.12 17.28
CA LEU A 236 2.90 -11.76 17.30
C LEU A 236 3.20 -11.12 18.65
N PHE A 237 4.05 -10.10 18.63
CA PHE A 237 4.38 -9.22 19.74
C PHE A 237 3.76 -7.84 19.55
N PHE A 238 3.45 -7.18 20.66
CA PHE A 238 3.04 -5.77 20.61
C PHE A 238 4.18 -4.88 20.11
N THR A 239 3.88 -4.04 19.12
CA THR A 239 4.81 -2.99 18.71
C THR A 239 4.73 -1.82 19.68
N LEU A 240 5.84 -1.48 20.31
CA LEU A 240 5.93 -0.34 21.24
C LEU A 240 6.52 0.88 20.55
N SER A 241 5.98 2.06 20.82
CA SER A 241 6.61 3.33 20.42
C SER A 241 7.91 3.55 21.18
N THR A 242 8.92 4.11 20.49
CA THR A 242 10.15 4.61 21.09
C THR A 242 10.16 6.14 21.01
N CYS A 243 10.89 6.82 21.89
CA CYS A 243 11.18 8.26 21.70
C CYS A 243 12.49 8.50 20.94
N VAL A 244 12.89 7.55 20.09
CA VAL A 244 14.05 7.64 19.23
C VAL A 244 13.55 7.78 17.80
N GLY A 245 13.69 8.98 17.23
CA GLY A 245 13.16 9.31 15.91
C GLY A 245 11.66 9.66 15.88
N LEU A 246 10.84 9.14 16.81
CA LEU A 246 9.47 9.62 17.00
C LEU A 246 9.42 10.79 18.00
N PRO A 247 8.57 11.81 17.75
CA PRO A 247 8.40 12.94 18.66
C PRO A 247 7.61 12.53 19.91
N CYS A 248 8.11 12.91 21.09
CA CYS A 248 7.47 12.66 22.38
C CYS A 248 7.36 13.97 23.17
N PRO A 249 6.19 14.66 23.18
CA PRO A 249 4.87 14.30 22.63
C PRO A 249 4.74 14.41 21.08
N PRO A 250 3.70 13.83 20.44
CA PRO A 250 2.51 13.19 21.03
C PRO A 250 2.66 11.70 21.37
N TYR A 251 3.74 11.04 20.95
CA TYR A 251 3.98 9.66 21.34
C TYR A 251 4.46 9.58 22.80
N VAL A 252 4.22 8.42 23.42
CA VAL A 252 4.68 8.09 24.77
C VAL A 252 5.69 6.96 24.65
N ASN A 253 6.83 7.06 25.33
CA ASN A 253 7.85 6.02 25.26
C ASN A 253 7.31 4.68 25.79
N ARG A 254 7.67 3.58 25.11
CA ARG A 254 7.30 2.21 25.47
C ARG A 254 5.79 1.98 25.60
N ARG A 255 4.98 2.63 24.76
CA ARG A 255 3.52 2.44 24.72
C ARG A 255 3.14 1.54 23.55
N PRO A 256 2.25 0.54 23.74
CA PRO A 256 1.72 -0.25 22.63
C PRO A 256 1.05 0.65 21.59
N ILE A 257 1.45 0.50 20.33
CA ILE A 257 0.89 1.25 19.21
C ILE A 257 -0.46 0.63 18.84
N THR A 258 -1.51 1.44 18.82
CA THR A 258 -2.83 1.02 18.36
C THR A 258 -2.94 1.07 16.84
N CYS A 259 -3.99 0.49 16.28
CA CYS A 259 -4.29 0.56 14.86
C CYS A 259 -5.81 0.52 14.63
N VAL A 260 -6.23 0.97 13.45
CA VAL A 260 -7.61 0.85 12.97
C VAL A 260 -7.61 0.45 11.50
N VAL A 261 -8.52 -0.44 11.13
CA VAL A 261 -8.79 -0.82 9.74
C VAL A 261 -10.11 -0.21 9.30
N CYS A 262 -10.06 0.49 8.18
CA CYS A 262 -11.14 1.29 7.64
C CYS A 262 -11.41 0.93 6.19
N THR A 263 -12.66 1.08 5.75
CA THR A 263 -13.05 0.96 4.34
C THR A 263 -13.81 2.19 3.86
N LYS A 264 -13.83 2.40 2.54
CA LYS A 264 -14.62 3.46 1.90
C LYS A 264 -15.20 3.00 0.57
#